data_AF-A0A381XXE6-F1
#
_entry.id   AF-A0A381XXE6-F1
#
_cell.length_a   1.000
_cell.length_b   1.000
_cell.length_c   1.000
_cell.angle_alpha   90.00
_cell.angle_beta   90.00
_cell.angle_gamma   90.00
#
_symmetry.space_group_name_H-M   'P 1'
#
loop_
_entity.id
_entity.type
_entity.pdbx_description
1 polymer ?
#
loop_
_entity_poly.entity_id
_entity_poly.type
_entity_poly.pdbx_seq_one_letter_code
_entity_poly.pdbx_strand_id
1 'polypeptide(L)' 'MTTEISHINVQYSKTIGRGEQFGPGFTYPVNVARGKEGIMYVLCRSSEFRPEGVRVVVCTTDEEYISVFARGIDY' A
#
# COMPACT_ATOMS: atom_id res chain seq x y z
N MET A 1 -19.59 -36.99 -10.28
CA MET A 1 -19.39 -35.56 -10.62
C MET A 1 -17.91 -35.29 -10.55
N THR A 2 -17.31 -34.84 -11.65
CA THR A 2 -15.88 -34.53 -11.74
C THR A 2 -15.76 -33.02 -11.66
N THR A 3 -14.98 -32.50 -10.72
CA THR A 3 -14.71 -31.06 -10.59
C THR A 3 -13.78 -30.64 -11.70
N GLU A 4 -14.20 -29.71 -12.56
CA GLU A 4 -13.29 -29.04 -13.49
C GLU A 4 -12.45 -28.01 -12.73
N ILE A 5 -11.13 -28.07 -12.94
CA ILE A 5 -10.20 -27.08 -12.43
C ILE A 5 -9.99 -26.06 -13.56
N SER A 6 -10.47 -24.83 -13.38
CA SER A 6 -10.16 -23.73 -14.29
C SER A 6 -8.72 -23.28 -14.08
N HIS A 7 -7.86 -23.44 -15.08
CA HIS A 7 -6.51 -22.86 -15.07
C HIS A 7 -6.61 -21.35 -15.29
N ILE A 8 -6.61 -20.56 -14.21
CA ILE A 8 -6.50 -19.11 -14.31
C ILE A 8 -5.08 -18.76 -14.78
N ASN A 9 -4.96 -18.09 -15.93
CA ASN A 9 -3.70 -17.54 -16.40
C ASN A 9 -3.59 -16.11 -15.87
N VAL A 10 -2.65 -15.87 -14.95
CA VAL A 10 -2.39 -14.54 -14.40
C VAL A 10 -1.13 -13.99 -15.04
N GLN A 11 -1.23 -12.81 -15.63
CA GLN A 11 -0.06 -12.05 -16.07
C GLN A 11 0.15 -10.87 -15.12
N TYR A 12 1.37 -10.75 -14.62
CA TYR A 12 1.78 -9.58 -13.87
C TYR A 12 1.73 -8.34 -14.78
N SER A 13 1.09 -7.27 -14.30
CA SER A 13 0.91 -6.03 -15.08
C SER A 13 1.89 -4.92 -14.65
N LYS A 14 1.98 -4.64 -13.35
CA LYS A 14 2.84 -3.59 -12.79
C LYS A 14 3.13 -3.78 -11.30
N THR A 15 4.18 -3.09 -10.84
CA THR A 15 4.45 -2.83 -9.43
C THR A 15 4.07 -1.39 -9.18
N ILE A 16 3.45 -1.11 -8.03
CA ILE A 16 3.05 0.24 -7.64
C ILE A 16 3.89 0.69 -6.47
N GLY A 17 4.41 1.91 -6.59
CA GLY A 17 5.08 2.63 -5.52
C GLY A 17 6.57 2.32 -5.39
N ARG A 18 7.21 3.04 -4.46
CA ARG A 18 8.65 3.01 -4.24
C ARG A 18 8.94 2.92 -2.75
N GLY A 19 9.99 2.17 -2.41
CA GLY A 19 10.55 2.17 -1.06
C GLY A 19 11.02 3.57 -0.68
N GLU A 20 10.47 4.10 0.40
CA GLU A 20 10.80 5.44 0.87
C GLU A 20 10.61 5.56 2.38
N GLN A 21 11.53 6.27 3.03
CA GLN A 21 11.45 6.51 4.47
C GLN A 21 10.49 7.69 4.78
N PHE A 22 10.49 8.73 3.95
CA PHE A 22 9.66 9.93 4.10
C PHE A 22 9.15 10.42 2.75
N GLY A 23 7.88 10.80 2.66
CA GLY A 23 7.30 11.31 1.42
C GLY A 23 6.20 10.40 0.87
N PRO A 24 5.90 10.48 -0.45
CA PRO A 24 4.78 9.79 -1.07
C PRO A 24 4.95 8.28 -1.22
N GLY A 25 6.15 7.74 -0.99
CA GLY A 25 6.45 6.31 -1.03
C GLY A 25 6.17 5.57 0.28
N PHE A 26 6.55 4.30 0.29
CA PHE A 26 6.16 3.34 1.34
C PHE A 26 7.35 2.96 2.23
N THR A 27 7.15 3.09 3.54
CA THR A 27 8.08 2.58 4.56
C THR A 27 7.55 1.23 5.04
N TYR A 28 8.27 0.14 4.78
CA TYR A 28 7.89 -1.24 5.15
C TYR A 28 6.38 -1.51 5.02
N PRO A 29 5.82 -1.54 3.79
CA PRO A 29 4.39 -1.77 3.59
C PRO A 29 4.01 -3.18 4.05
N VAL A 30 2.99 -3.28 4.89
CA VAL A 30 2.54 -4.56 5.48
C VAL A 30 1.13 -4.96 5.07
N ASN A 31 0.33 -4.01 4.59
CA ASN A 31 -1.02 -4.28 4.12
C ASN A 31 -1.49 -3.22 3.11
N VAL A 32 -2.46 -3.57 2.27
CA VAL A 32 -3.14 -2.65 1.36
C VAL A 32 -4.64 -2.94 1.33
N ALA A 33 -5.44 -1.89 1.40
CA ALA A 33 -6.88 -1.93 1.12
C ALA A 33 -7.20 -1.10 -0.13
N ARG A 34 -8.06 -1.62 -1.01
CA ARG A 34 -8.50 -0.92 -2.22
C ARG A 34 -9.91 -0.35 -2.02
N GLY A 35 -10.06 0.94 -2.26
CA GLY A 35 -11.33 1.65 -2.25
C GLY A 35 -11.96 1.74 -3.64
N LYS A 36 -12.98 2.60 -3.77
CA LYS A 36 -13.56 2.96 -5.06
C LYS A 36 -12.54 3.71 -5.93
N GLU A 37 -12.77 3.73 -7.24
CA GLU A 37 -12.02 4.56 -8.19
C GLU A 37 -10.50 4.35 -8.16
N GLY A 38 -10.06 3.14 -7.80
CA GLY A 38 -8.63 2.81 -7.79
C GLY A 38 -7.85 3.42 -6.62
N ILE A 39 -8.52 4.05 -5.64
CA ILE A 39 -7.87 4.50 -4.40
C ILE A 39 -7.31 3.29 -3.65
N MET A 40 -6.11 3.46 -3.10
CA MET A 40 -5.40 2.48 -2.28
C MET A 40 -4.97 3.12 -0.96
N TYR A 41 -5.13 2.36 0.12
CA TYR A 41 -4.67 2.70 1.45
C TYR A 41 -3.57 1.70 1.83
N VAL A 42 -2.33 2.16 1.86
CA VAL A 42 -1.16 1.33 2.12
C VAL A 42 -0.69 1.54 3.56
N LEU A 43 -0.84 0.50 4.39
CA LEU A 43 -0.38 0.50 5.77
C LEU A 43 1.13 0.29 5.81
N CYS A 44 1.84 1.32 6.28
CA CYS A 44 3.29 1.33 6.46
C CYS A 44 3.64 1.11 7.93
N ARG A 45 4.72 0.37 8.17
CA ARG A 45 5.34 0.21 9.50
C ARG A 45 6.72 0.86 9.49
N SER A 46 7.24 1.09 10.69
CA SER A 46 8.58 1.59 10.91
C SER A 46 9.06 1.13 12.27
N SER A 47 10.34 1.36 12.55
CA SER A 47 10.89 1.14 13.90
C SER A 47 10.28 2.14 14.89
N GLU A 48 10.30 1.79 16.16
CA GLU A 48 9.86 2.67 17.26
C GLU A 48 10.65 3.98 17.33
N PHE A 49 11.90 3.97 16.86
CA PHE A 49 12.76 5.15 16.77
C PHE A 49 12.43 6.08 15.60
N ARG A 50 11.51 5.66 14.72
CA ARG A 50 11.07 6.40 13.52
C ARG A 50 9.55 6.30 13.34
N PRO A 51 8.77 6.76 14.31
CA PRO A 51 7.34 6.55 14.31
C PRO A 51 6.61 7.33 13.21
N GLU A 52 7.27 8.33 12.62
CA GLU A 52 6.79 9.05 11.43
C GLU A 52 6.73 8.19 10.14
N GLY A 53 7.38 7.03 10.15
CA GLY A 53 7.22 5.99 9.13
C GLY A 53 6.04 5.04 9.38
N VAL A 54 5.47 5.02 10.58
CA VAL A 54 4.20 4.33 10.87
C VAL A 54 3.07 5.23 10.39
N ARG A 55 2.47 4.90 9.25
CA ARG A 55 1.47 5.76 8.58
C ARG A 55 0.62 4.97 7.61
N VAL A 56 -0.49 5.56 7.18
CA VAL A 56 -1.27 5.08 6.03
C VAL A 56 -1.05 6.05 4.88
N VAL A 57 -0.45 5.57 3.79
CA VAL A 57 -0.29 6.32 2.54
C VAL A 57 -1.52 6.09 1.67
N VAL A 58 -2.08 7.17 1.12
CA VAL A 58 -3.22 7.14 0.20
C VAL A 58 -2.72 7.49 -1.19
N CYS A 59 -2.91 6.58 -2.14
CA CYS A 59 -2.55 6.78 -3.55
C CYS A 59 -3.53 6.06 -4.46
N THR A 60 -3.38 6.19 -5.78
CA THR A 60 -4.18 5.45 -6.76
C THR A 60 -3.42 4.26 -7.34
N THR A 61 -4.10 3.35 -8.02
CA THR A 61 -3.47 2.27 -8.82
C THR A 61 -2.59 2.79 -9.96
N ASP A 62 -2.79 4.04 -10.35
CA ASP A 62 -1.99 4.76 -11.34
C ASP A 62 -0.83 5.53 -10.69
N GLU A 63 -0.56 5.27 -9.40
CA GLU A 63 0.59 5.76 -8.63
C GLU A 63 0.53 7.26 -8.31
N GLU A 64 -0.64 7.87 -8.45
CA GLU A 64 -0.87 9.23 -8.00
C GLU A 64 -0.95 9.26 -6.48
N TYR A 65 -0.06 10.04 -5.86
CA TYR A 65 -0.12 10.28 -4.42
C TYR A 65 -1.26 11.24 -4.09
N ILE A 66 -2.09 10.88 -3.11
CA ILE A 66 -3.22 11.68 -2.65
C ILE A 66 -2.89 12.34 -1.30
N SER A 67 -2.59 11.53 -0.29
CA SER A 67 -2.37 12.00 1.07
C SER A 67 -1.72 10.96 1.97
N VAL A 68 -1.54 11.30 3.24
CA VAL A 68 -1.06 10.39 4.28
C VAL A 68 -1.69 10.77 5.62
N PHE A 69 -2.04 9.77 6.43
CA PHE A 69 -2.62 9.97 7.76
C PHE A 69 -2.14 8.89 8.74
N ALA A 70 -2.60 8.97 9.99
CA ALA A 70 -2.24 8.04 11.08
C ALA A 70 -0.72 7.94 11.28
N ARG A 71 0.00 9.07 11.15
CA ARG A 71 1.41 9.16 11.52
C ARG A 71 1.51 8.94 13.02
N GLY A 72 2.15 7.86 13.45
CA GLY A 72 2.38 7.63 14.88
C GLY A 72 3.29 8.74 15.39
N ILE A 73 2.74 9.79 16.02
CA ILE A 73 2.77 10.19 17.44
C ILE A 73 2.23 11.63 17.54
N ASP A 74 1.26 11.85 18.43
CA ASP A 74 0.99 13.14 19.06
C ASP A 74 1.63 13.07 20.46
N TYR A 75 2.66 13.90 20.74
CA TYR A 75 3.09 14.24 22.09
C TYR A 75 2.73 15.70 22.35
#